data_AF-A0A136PV31-F1
#
_entry.id   AF-A0A136PV31-F1
#
_cell.length_a   1.000
_cell.length_b   1.000
_cell.length_c   1.000
_cell.angle_alpha   90.00
_cell.angle_beta   90.00
_cell.angle_gamma   90.00
#
_symmetry.space_group_name_H-M   'P 1'
#
loop_
_entity.id
_entity.type
_entity.pdbx_description
1 polymer ?
#
loop_
_entity_poly.entity_id
_entity_poly.type
_entity_poly.pdbx_seq_one_letter_code
_entity_poly.pdbx_strand_id
1 'polypeptide(L)'
;MVTLLCCGGVAGGGFWIFRTVQTSTAPARDVVSGYLEDTRSGDYPAAYERLCERLRGEMTEEQFTRQWSAEPLGEYRITNTSVRTVNGTSTGEVTVSTGGDNRIFQVVKENGTWKVCS
;
A
#
# COMPACT_ATOMS: atom_id res chain seq x y z
N MET A 1 -22.71 -13.39 37.11
CA MET A 1 -21.75 -14.37 36.53
C MET A 1 -21.86 -14.20 35.02
N VAL A 2 -20.90 -13.75 34.20
CA VAL A 2 -19.45 -13.52 34.30
C VAL A 2 -19.12 -12.24 33.51
N THR A 3 -18.23 -11.44 34.09
CA THR A 3 -17.75 -10.11 33.71
C THR A 3 -16.79 -10.12 32.52
N LEU A 4 -16.82 -9.02 31.75
CA LEU A 4 -15.69 -8.35 31.10
C LEU A 4 -14.53 -9.25 30.64
N LEU A 5 -14.59 -9.69 29.39
CA LEU A 5 -13.42 -10.14 28.63
C LEU A 5 -13.08 -9.09 27.56
N CYS A 6 -12.83 -7.85 27.98
CA CYS A 6 -12.44 -6.73 27.10
C CYS A 6 -10.97 -6.30 27.29
N CYS A 7 -10.17 -7.11 28.01
CA CYS A 7 -8.78 -6.78 28.31
C CYS A 7 -7.90 -8.05 28.33
N GLY A 8 -7.52 -8.54 27.16
CA GLY A 8 -6.25 -9.25 26.99
C GLY A 8 -5.41 -8.45 26.00
N GLY A 9 -4.24 -7.93 26.31
CA GLY A 9 -3.47 -7.88 27.53
C GLY A 9 -2.36 -6.85 27.27
N VAL A 10 -2.24 -5.86 28.15
CA VAL A 10 -1.16 -4.87 28.09
C VAL A 10 -0.01 -5.42 28.92
N ALA A 11 1.04 -5.91 28.26
CA ALA A 11 2.32 -6.21 28.88
C ALA A 11 3.44 -6.03 27.84
N GLY A 12 4.13 -4.89 27.92
CA GLY A 12 5.26 -4.55 27.06
C GLY A 12 5.52 -3.05 27.03
N GLY A 13 6.18 -2.54 28.08
CA GLY A 13 6.47 -1.12 28.26
C GLY A 13 7.34 -0.52 27.14
N GLY A 14 7.16 0.77 26.91
CA GLY A 14 8.24 1.64 26.43
C GLY A 14 8.41 1.90 24.93
N PHE A 15 7.71 1.21 24.02
CA PHE A 15 7.93 1.40 22.56
C PHE A 15 6.74 2.03 21.80
N TRP A 16 5.63 2.36 22.47
CA TRP A 16 4.35 2.51 21.77
C TRP A 16 3.98 3.93 21.32
N ILE A 17 4.71 4.98 21.69
CA ILE A 17 4.32 6.37 21.31
C ILE A 17 4.62 6.69 19.84
N PHE A 18 5.54 5.98 19.17
CA PHE A 18 5.77 6.16 17.73
C PHE A 18 4.70 5.54 16.82
N ARG A 19 3.80 4.68 17.35
CA ARG A 19 2.83 3.94 16.53
C ARG A 19 1.49 4.65 16.33
N THR A 20 1.10 5.60 17.19
CA THR A 20 -0.26 6.17 17.12
C THR A 20 -0.47 7.08 15.91
N VAL A 21 0.60 7.65 15.33
CA VAL A 21 0.49 8.50 14.13
C VAL A 21 0.46 7.67 12.83
N GLN A 22 0.81 6.38 12.88
CA GLN A 22 0.83 5.50 11.69
C GLN A 22 -0.52 4.87 11.37
N THR A 23 -1.50 4.89 12.27
CA THR A 23 -2.82 4.24 12.04
C THR A 23 -3.54 4.76 10.78
N SER A 24 -3.35 6.02 10.42
CA SER A 24 -3.98 6.61 9.23
C SER A 24 -3.24 6.29 7.92
N THR A 25 -1.95 5.97 7.98
CA THR A 25 -1.08 5.75 6.81
C THR A 25 -0.73 4.28 6.58
N ALA A 26 -0.83 3.43 7.60
CA ALA A 26 -0.55 2.00 7.53
C ALA A 26 -1.29 1.29 6.38
N PRO A 27 -2.62 1.41 6.22
CA PRO A 27 -3.31 0.65 5.18
C PRO A 27 -2.98 1.12 3.75
N ALA A 28 -2.60 2.39 3.58
CA ALA A 28 -2.08 2.91 2.32
C ALA A 28 -0.69 2.35 2.00
N ARG A 29 0.19 2.26 3.01
CA ARG A 29 1.51 1.63 2.87
C ARG A 29 1.39 0.14 2.57
N ASP A 30 0.54 -0.58 3.29
CA ASP A 30 0.35 -2.02 3.14
C ASP A 30 -0.12 -2.41 1.74
N VAL A 31 -1.01 -1.62 1.12
CA VAL A 31 -1.46 -1.90 -0.24
C VAL A 31 -0.34 -1.74 -1.27
N VAL A 32 0.52 -0.73 -1.10
CA VAL A 32 1.67 -0.51 -1.99
C VAL A 32 2.74 -1.56 -1.74
N SER A 33 3.04 -1.89 -0.48
CA SER A 33 4.02 -2.94 -0.19
C SER A 33 3.57 -4.28 -0.75
N GLY A 34 2.29 -4.62 -0.60
CA GLY A 34 1.74 -5.83 -1.22
C GLY A 34 1.86 -5.76 -2.74
N TYR A 35 1.42 -4.67 -3.38
CA TYR A 35 1.53 -4.50 -4.84
C TYR A 35 2.97 -4.74 -5.34
N LEU A 36 3.96 -4.18 -4.64
CA LEU A 36 5.38 -4.36 -4.97
C LEU A 36 5.87 -5.79 -4.72
N GLU A 37 5.39 -6.43 -3.64
CA GLU A 37 5.74 -7.81 -3.29
C GLU A 37 5.18 -8.82 -4.30
N ASP A 38 3.93 -8.66 -4.72
CA ASP A 38 3.31 -9.45 -5.79
C ASP A 38 4.08 -9.26 -7.11
N THR A 39 4.37 -8.00 -7.47
CA THR A 39 5.12 -7.68 -8.70
C THR A 39 6.52 -8.31 -8.67
N ARG A 40 7.17 -8.32 -7.50
CA ARG A 40 8.49 -8.94 -7.30
C ARG A 40 8.43 -10.46 -7.32
N SER A 41 7.35 -11.05 -6.80
CA SER A 41 7.12 -12.49 -6.80
C SER A 41 6.74 -13.03 -8.18
N GLY A 42 6.45 -12.14 -9.14
CA GLY A 42 5.97 -12.50 -10.48
C GLY A 42 4.46 -12.68 -10.57
N ASP A 43 3.73 -12.40 -9.48
CA ASP A 43 2.27 -12.44 -9.41
C ASP A 43 1.66 -11.13 -9.94
N TYR A 44 1.94 -10.82 -11.20
CA TYR A 44 1.41 -9.62 -11.87
C TYR A 44 -0.12 -9.52 -11.89
N PRO A 45 -0.90 -10.62 -12.03
CA PRO A 45 -2.36 -10.56 -11.93
C PRO A 45 -2.84 -10.03 -10.57
N ALA A 46 -2.23 -10.50 -9.48
CA ALA A 46 -2.58 -10.07 -8.13
C ALA A 46 -2.20 -8.60 -7.88
N ALA A 47 -1.05 -8.16 -8.39
CA ALA A 47 -0.66 -6.75 -8.40
C ALA A 47 -1.65 -5.90 -9.21
N TYR A 48 -2.11 -6.38 -10.36
CA TYR A 48 -3.07 -5.70 -11.22
C TYR A 48 -4.44 -5.53 -10.57
N GLU A 49 -4.92 -6.52 -9.80
CA GLU A 49 -6.18 -6.41 -9.04
C GLU A 49 -6.15 -5.33 -7.95
N ARG A 50 -4.96 -4.95 -7.48
CA ARG A 50 -4.75 -3.89 -6.49
C ARG A 50 -4.75 -2.49 -7.12
N LEU A 51 -4.71 -2.38 -8.45
CA LEU A 51 -4.87 -1.12 -9.15
C LEU A 51 -6.32 -0.61 -9.07
N CYS A 52 -6.48 0.71 -9.15
CA CYS A 52 -7.79 1.33 -9.23
C CYS A 52 -8.43 1.12 -10.60
N GLU A 53 -9.76 1.17 -10.66
CA GLU A 53 -10.53 0.86 -11.87
C GLU A 53 -10.14 1.72 -13.06
N ARG A 54 -9.82 3.00 -12.82
CA ARG A 54 -9.33 3.92 -13.86
C ARG A 54 -8.08 3.39 -14.55
N LEU A 55 -7.07 2.97 -13.77
CA LEU A 55 -5.82 2.42 -14.32
C LEU A 55 -6.03 1.10 -15.02
N ARG A 56 -6.94 0.27 -14.49
CA ARG A 56 -7.35 -0.97 -15.15
C ARG A 56 -8.09 -0.71 -16.48
N GLY A 57 -8.75 0.42 -16.63
CA GLY A 57 -9.33 0.88 -17.89
C GLY A 57 -8.32 1.47 -18.87
N GLU A 58 -7.24 2.06 -18.37
CA GLU A 58 -6.15 2.65 -19.19
C GLU A 58 -5.15 1.59 -19.69
N MET A 59 -4.90 0.55 -18.90
CA MET A 59 -3.94 -0.50 -19.21
C MET A 59 -4.51 -1.89 -18.92
N THR A 60 -4.33 -2.79 -19.88
CA THR A 60 -4.74 -4.20 -19.74
C THR A 60 -3.77 -5.00 -18.86
N GLU A 61 -4.25 -6.06 -18.23
CA GLU A 61 -3.44 -6.96 -17.41
C GLU A 61 -2.26 -7.55 -18.21
N GLU A 62 -2.46 -7.87 -19.49
CA GLU A 62 -1.39 -8.41 -20.33
C GLU A 62 -0.34 -7.35 -20.68
N GLN A 63 -0.72 -6.08 -20.80
CA GLN A 63 0.25 -4.98 -20.98
C GLN A 63 1.06 -4.76 -19.71
N PHE A 64 0.38 -4.72 -18.55
CA PHE A 64 1.02 -4.61 -17.24
C PHE A 64 2.02 -5.74 -17.01
N THR A 65 1.59 -6.98 -17.23
CA THR A 65 2.41 -8.18 -17.09
C THR A 65 3.62 -8.13 -18.01
N ARG A 66 3.43 -7.76 -19.30
CA ARG A 66 4.55 -7.64 -20.24
C ARG A 66 5.56 -6.59 -19.80
N GLN A 67 5.09 -5.43 -19.34
CA GLN A 67 5.98 -4.36 -18.86
C GLN A 67 6.82 -4.80 -17.66
N TRP A 68 6.19 -5.39 -16.64
CA TRP A 68 6.92 -5.86 -15.45
C TRP A 68 7.73 -7.13 -15.68
N SER A 69 7.37 -7.95 -16.66
CA SER A 69 8.19 -9.09 -17.10
C SER A 69 9.45 -8.65 -17.85
N ALA A 70 9.38 -7.52 -18.56
CA ALA A 70 10.51 -6.95 -19.28
C ALA A 70 11.46 -6.19 -18.33
N GLU A 71 10.89 -5.50 -17.33
CA GLU A 71 11.63 -4.78 -16.30
C GLU A 71 11.22 -5.28 -14.90
N PRO A 72 11.82 -6.39 -14.42
CA PRO A 72 11.49 -6.92 -13.11
C PRO A 72 11.84 -5.93 -12.00
N LEU A 73 10.96 -5.85 -11.02
CA LEU A 73 11.12 -4.95 -9.89
C LEU A 73 12.30 -5.42 -9.02
N GLY A 74 13.37 -4.62 -9.00
CA GLY A 74 14.58 -4.89 -8.23
C GLY A 74 14.40 -4.63 -6.73
N GLU A 75 15.51 -4.35 -6.04
CA GLU A 75 15.45 -3.94 -4.64
C GLU A 75 14.72 -2.59 -4.52
N TYR A 76 13.65 -2.58 -3.73
CA TYR A 76 12.87 -1.38 -3.44
C TYR A 76 12.89 -1.08 -1.94
N ARG A 77 12.78 0.21 -1.61
CA ARG A 77 12.65 0.69 -0.24
C ARG A 77 11.59 1.77 -0.18
N ILE A 78 10.55 1.56 0.62
CA ILE A 78 9.57 2.61 0.91
C ILE A 78 10.26 3.64 1.81
N THR A 79 10.50 4.83 1.29
CA THR A 79 11.20 5.92 1.99
C THR A 79 10.24 6.86 2.69
N ASN A 80 9.04 7.06 2.12
CA ASN A 80 8.06 7.96 2.68
C ASN A 80 6.63 7.45 2.42
N THR A 81 5.71 7.79 3.31
CA THR A 81 4.28 7.56 3.12
C THR A 81 3.51 8.73 3.71
N SER A 82 2.76 9.41 2.85
CA SER A 82 1.86 10.49 3.21
C SER A 82 0.43 10.03 2.96
N VAL A 83 -0.50 10.32 3.87
CA VAL A 83 -1.93 10.15 3.62
C VAL A 83 -2.62 11.46 3.93
N ARG A 84 -3.41 11.94 2.98
CA ARG A 84 -4.22 13.13 3.08
C ARG A 84 -5.67 12.78 2.76
N THR A 85 -6.59 13.29 3.58
CA THR A 85 -8.02 13.14 3.32
C THR A 85 -8.55 14.43 2.74
N VAL A 86 -9.10 14.36 1.54
CA VAL A 86 -9.64 15.50 0.79
C VAL A 86 -11.12 15.23 0.51
N ASN A 87 -12.01 16.12 0.96
CA ASN A 87 -13.47 15.98 0.78
C ASN A 87 -14.02 14.60 1.23
N GLY A 88 -13.50 14.04 2.33
CA GLY A 88 -13.89 12.72 2.83
C GLY A 88 -13.28 11.52 2.08
N THR A 89 -12.54 11.77 1.00
CA THR A 89 -11.77 10.73 0.28
C THR A 89 -10.35 10.69 0.81
N SER A 90 -9.93 9.55 1.36
CA SER A 90 -8.55 9.35 1.80
C SER A 90 -7.68 8.99 0.60
N THR A 91 -6.64 9.78 0.37
CA THR A 91 -5.62 9.58 -0.66
C THR A 91 -4.26 9.43 0.00
N GLY A 92 -3.43 8.51 -0.48
CA GLY A 92 -2.08 8.27 -0.01
C GLY A 92 -1.06 8.47 -1.11
N GLU A 93 0.14 8.85 -0.73
CA GLU A 93 1.30 8.98 -1.59
C GLU A 93 2.44 8.21 -0.93
N VAL A 94 2.93 7.16 -1.58
CA VAL A 94 4.00 6.30 -1.09
C VAL A 94 5.22 6.51 -1.97
N THR A 95 6.29 7.04 -1.39
CA THR A 95 7.57 7.19 -2.10
C THR A 95 8.38 5.92 -1.94
N VAL A 96 8.77 5.33 -3.06
CA VAL A 96 9.53 4.10 -3.19
C VAL A 96 10.83 4.42 -3.90
N SER A 97 11.94 4.17 -3.23
CA SER A 97 13.27 4.26 -3.81
C SER A 97 13.67 2.91 -4.40
N THR A 98 14.04 2.89 -5.68
CA THR A 98 14.48 1.69 -6.41
C THR A 98 15.84 1.99 -7.02
N GLY A 99 16.91 1.36 -6.52
CA GLY A 99 18.27 1.57 -7.05
C GLY A 99 18.81 3.01 -6.99
N GLY A 100 18.17 3.91 -6.23
CA GLY A 100 18.53 5.34 -6.16
C GLY A 100 17.47 6.28 -6.76
N ASP A 101 16.52 5.74 -7.55
CA ASP A 101 15.41 6.49 -8.13
C ASP A 101 14.20 6.47 -7.23
N ASN A 102 13.65 7.65 -6.92
CA ASN A 102 12.44 7.77 -6.12
C ASN A 102 11.21 7.83 -7.04
N ARG A 103 10.36 6.80 -6.98
CA ARG A 103 9.04 6.77 -7.61
C ARG A 103 7.97 7.05 -6.56
N ILE A 104 6.97 7.84 -6.92
CA ILE A 104 5.83 8.15 -6.04
C ILE A 104 4.64 7.35 -6.55
N PHE A 105 4.13 6.47 -5.71
CA PHE A 105 2.91 5.73 -5.97
C PHE A 105 1.74 6.41 -5.29
N GLN A 106 0.68 6.70 -6.03
CA GLN A 106 -0.53 7.28 -5.46
C GLN A 106 -1.52 6.17 -5.15
N VAL A 107 -2.16 6.24 -3.99
CA VAL A 107 -3.22 5.33 -3.60
C VAL A 107 -4.47 6.10 -3.22
N VAL A 108 -5.63 5.54 -3.50
CA VAL A 108 -6.91 6.14 -3.17
C VAL A 108 -7.75 5.11 -2.44
N LYS A 109 -8.46 5.55 -1.40
CA LYS A 109 -9.42 4.72 -0.68
C LYS A 109 -10.77 4.81 -1.39
N GLU A 110 -11.09 3.80 -2.19
CA GLU A 110 -12.34 3.67 -2.92
C GLU A 110 -13.21 2.60 -2.23
N ASN A 111 -14.46 2.93 -1.89
CA ASN A 111 -15.40 2.00 -1.24
C ASN A 111 -14.84 1.29 0.01
N GLY A 112 -14.01 1.99 0.80
CA GLY A 112 -13.38 1.42 2.00
C GLY A 112 -12.10 0.62 1.75
N THR A 113 -11.76 0.35 0.49
CA THR A 113 -10.59 -0.42 0.06
C THR A 113 -9.53 0.51 -0.54
N TRP A 114 -8.26 0.32 -0.19
CA TRP A 114 -7.17 1.07 -0.81
C TRP A 114 -6.82 0.47 -2.17
N LYS A 115 -6.60 1.33 -3.16
CA LYS A 115 -6.23 0.95 -4.52
C LYS A 115 -5.09 1.82 -5.01
N VAL A 116 -4.17 1.24 -5.79
CA VAL A 116 -3.04 1.95 -6.40
C VAL A 116 -3.50 2.63 -7.68
N CYS A 117 -3.31 3.94 -7.75
CA CYS A 117 -3.83 4.80 -8.80
C CYS A 117 -2.74 5.56 -9.59
N SER A 118 -1.47 5.42 -9.24
CA SER A 118 -0.34 5.88 -10.06
C SER A 118 0.95 5.30 -9.53
#